data_AF-A0A9D1FK37-F1
#
_entry.id   AF-A0A9D1FK37-F1
#
_cell.length_a   1.000
_cell.length_b   1.000
_cell.length_c   1.000
_cell.angle_alpha   90.00
_cell.angle_beta   90.00
_cell.angle_gamma   90.00
#
_symmetry.space_group_name_H-M   'P 1'
#
loop_
_entity.id
_entity.type
_entity.pdbx_description
1 polymer ?
#
loop_
_entity_poly.entity_id
_entity_poly.type
_entity_poly.pdbx_seq_one_letter_code
_entity_poly.pdbx_strand_id
1 'polypeptide(L)' 'MRKLVQKMNEAGYDEMTIGGFSKMLKTESIKFTRVQEILDFLGYEFKVVKKEKTETDTDMELLNI' A
#
# COMPACT_ATOMS: atom_id res chain seq x y z
N MET A 1 1.41 -14.09 0.26
CA MET A 1 0.20 -13.49 0.86
C MET A 1 -0.58 -14.39 1.83
N ARG A 2 -0.80 -15.69 1.54
CA ARG A 2 -1.55 -16.62 2.43
C ARG A 2 -1.14 -16.54 3.92
N LYS A 3 0.16 -16.67 4.22
CA LYS A 3 0.68 -16.63 5.60
C LYS A 3 0.49 -15.27 6.28
N LEU A 4 0.60 -14.16 5.53
CA LEU A 4 0.37 -12.82 6.08
C LEU A 4 -1.09 -12.66 6.48
N VAL A 5 -2.00 -12.98 5.56
CA VAL A 5 -3.45 -12.91 5.77
C VAL A 5 -3.88 -13.75 6.98
N GLN A 6 -3.36 -14.98 7.09
CA GLN A 6 -3.66 -15.84 8.24
C GLN A 6 -3.22 -15.20 9.57
N LYS A 7 -1.97 -14.72 9.66
CA LYS A 7 -1.47 -14.10 10.88
C LYS A 7 -2.14 -12.77 11.23
N MET A 8 -2.53 -12.00 10.21
CA MET A 8 -3.28 -10.76 10.41
C MET A 8 -4.68 -11.07 10.95
N ASN A 9 -5.38 -12.06 10.40
CA ASN A 9 -6.67 -12.48 10.94
C ASN A 9 -6.52 -13.01 12.38
N GLU A 10 -5.48 -13.80 12.68
CA GLU A 10 -5.17 -14.24 14.05
C GLU A 10 -4.92 -13.07 15.02
N ALA A 11 -4.46 -11.92 14.51
CA ALA A 11 -4.22 -10.70 15.26
C ALA A 11 -5.45 -9.75 15.34
N GLY A 12 -6.62 -10.18 14.86
CA GLY A 12 -7.88 -9.41 14.93
C GLY A 12 -8.14 -8.49 13.74
N TYR A 13 -7.40 -8.63 12.63
CA TYR A 13 -7.66 -7.92 11.38
C TYR A 13 -8.66 -8.70 10.49
N ASP A 14 -9.79 -9.09 11.07
CA ASP A 14 -10.69 -10.21 10.68
C ASP A 14 -11.32 -10.18 9.27
N GLU A 15 -11.05 -9.18 8.46
CA GLU A 15 -11.71 -8.98 7.16
C GLU A 15 -10.90 -9.49 5.95
N MET A 16 -9.74 -10.14 6.15
CA MET A 16 -8.84 -10.42 5.04
C MET A 16 -9.01 -11.83 4.48
N THR A 17 -9.56 -11.92 3.27
CA THR A 17 -9.49 -13.16 2.46
C THR A 17 -8.28 -13.11 1.54
N ILE A 18 -7.62 -14.25 1.37
CA ILE A 18 -6.42 -14.37 0.51
C ILE A 18 -6.75 -13.99 -0.93
N GLY A 19 -7.93 -14.41 -1.42
CA GLY A 19 -8.40 -14.11 -2.77
C GLY A 19 -8.70 -12.62 -2.97
N GLY A 20 -9.42 -11.99 -2.03
CA GLY A 20 -9.71 -10.57 -2.07
C GLY A 20 -8.44 -9.72 -2.06
N PHE A 21 -7.51 -10.06 -1.16
CA PHE A 21 -6.24 -9.34 -1.06
C PHE A 21 -5.38 -9.44 -2.33
N SER A 22 -5.26 -10.65 -2.89
CA SER A 22 -4.46 -10.85 -4.12
C SER A 22 -5.05 -10.10 -5.32
N LYS A 23 -6.39 -10.02 -5.41
CA LYS A 23 -7.07 -9.24 -6.43
C LYS A 23 -6.80 -7.74 -6.28
N MET A 24 -6.93 -7.20 -5.06
CA MET A 24 -6.73 -5.77 -4.79
C MET A 24 -5.33 -5.27 -5.17
N LEU A 25 -4.29 -6.08 -4.91
CA LEU A 25 -2.93 -5.76 -5.34
C LEU A 25 -2.80 -5.74 -6.86
N LYS A 26 -3.36 -6.76 -7.54
CA LYS A 26 -3.28 -6.88 -9.00
C LYS A 26 -4.03 -5.75 -9.73
N THR A 27 -5.14 -5.29 -9.16
CA THR A 27 -5.96 -4.22 -9.74
C THR A 27 -5.60 -2.83 -9.24
N GLU A 28 -4.52 -2.70 -8.46
CA GLU A 28 -4.09 -1.43 -7.85
C GLU A 28 -5.21 -0.70 -7.09
N SER A 29 -6.18 -1.47 -6.59
CA SER A 29 -7.40 -0.96 -5.95
C SER A 29 -7.35 -1.11 -4.43
N ILE A 30 -6.17 -1.38 -3.88
CA ILE A 30 -5.98 -1.51 -2.44
C ILE A 30 -6.19 -0.15 -1.77
N LYS A 31 -7.05 -0.12 -0.75
CA LYS A 31 -7.28 1.10 0.04
C LYS A 31 -6.04 1.43 0.87
N PHE A 32 -5.73 2.70 1.02
CA PHE A 32 -4.59 3.15 1.83
C PHE A 32 -4.67 2.65 3.28
N THR A 33 -5.85 2.67 3.90
CA THR A 33 -6.07 2.13 5.25
C THR A 33 -5.63 0.67 5.38
N ARG A 34 -5.85 -0.13 4.32
CA ARG A 34 -5.42 -1.53 4.27
C ARG A 34 -3.90 -1.68 4.19
N VAL A 35 -3.22 -0.75 3.53
CA VAL A 35 -1.76 -0.71 3.51
C VAL A 35 -1.23 -0.35 4.90
N GLN A 36 -1.85 0.62 5.59
CA GLN A 36 -1.51 0.98 6.97
C GLN A 36 -1.64 -0.21 7.92
N GLU A 37 -2.78 -0.90 7.91
CA GLU A 37 -3.02 -2.10 8.72
C GLU A 37 -1.92 -3.18 8.54
N ILE A 38 -1.42 -3.36 7.31
CA ILE A 38 -0.34 -4.30 7.02
C ILE A 38 0.99 -3.83 7.58
N LEU A 39 1.31 -2.55 7.42
CA LEU A 39 2.55 -2.00 7.95
C LEU A 39 2.57 -2.02 9.47
N ASP A 40 1.45 -1.64 10.12
CA ASP A 40 1.29 -1.70 11.57
C ASP A 40 1.48 -3.13 12.08
N PHE A 41 0.84 -4.12 11.44
CA PHE A 41 0.99 -5.53 11.78
C PHE A 41 2.44 -6.02 11.66
N LEU A 42 3.18 -5.52 10.67
CA LEU A 42 4.57 -5.88 10.43
C LEU A 42 5.56 -5.06 11.29
N GLY A 43 5.09 -4.09 12.07
CA GLY A 43 5.93 -3.21 12.89
C GLY A 43 6.65 -2.11 12.09
N TYR A 44 6.13 -1.75 10.92
CA TYR A 44 6.62 -0.63 10.11
C TYR A 44 5.78 0.61 10.31
N GLU A 45 6.41 1.78 10.17
CA GLU A 45 5.76 3.08 10.20
C GLU A 45 5.77 3.73 8.81
N PHE A 46 4.70 4.45 8.47
CA PHE A 46 4.67 5.31 7.29
C PHE A 46 5.49 6.58 7.52
N LYS A 47 6.52 6.80 6.70
CA LYS A 47 7.19 8.10 6.61
C LYS A 47 6.75 8.83 5.35
N VAL A 48 6.08 9.97 5.52
CA VAL A 48 5.82 10.88 4.40
C VAL A 48 7.11 11.59 4.07
N VAL A 49 7.67 11.31 2.89
CA VAL A 49 8.86 11.96 2.37
C VAL A 49 8.50 12.76 1.13
N LYS A 50 9.15 13.91 0.96
CA LYS A 50 9.06 14.66 -0.30
C LYS A 50 9.72 13.80 -1.38
N LYS A 51 9.04 13.60 -2.50
CA LYS A 51 9.66 12.95 -3.66
C LYS A 51 10.87 13.77 -4.09
N GLU A 52 11.99 13.10 -4.34
CA GLU A 52 13.08 13.70 -5.09
C GLU A 52 12.54 14.00 -6.49
N LYS A 53 12.74 15.24 -6.98
CA LYS A 53 12.33 15.59 -8.34
C LYS A 53 13.11 14.69 -9.29
N THR A 54 12.43 13.74 -9.92
CA THR A 54 12.99 12.98 -11.05
C THR A 54 12.85 13.81 -12.32
N GLU A 55 13.77 13.67 -13.29
CA GLU A 55 13.82 14.48 -14.52
C GLU A 55 12.44 14.60 -15.22
N THR A 56 11.61 13.55 -15.16
CA THR A 56 10.23 13.50 -15.69
C THR A 56 9.25 14.50 -15.08
N ASP A 57 9.46 14.96 -13.85
CA ASP A 57 8.61 15.98 -13.22
C ASP A 57 8.89 17.38 -13.78
N THR A 58 10.09 17.60 -14.31
CA THR A 58 10.51 18.87 -14.94
C THR A 58 9.80 19.06 -16.29
N ASP A 59 9.63 17.99 -17.06
CA ASP A 59 8.96 18.02 -18.37
C ASP A 59 7.46 18.36 -18.24
N MET A 60 6.81 17.90 -17.17
CA MET A 60 5.40 18.21 -16.86
C MET A 60 5.21 19.64 -16.32
N GLU A 61 6.21 20.23 -15.67
CA GLU A 61 6.23 21.66 -15.30
C GLU A 61 6.42 22.55 -16.55
N LEU A 62 7.26 22.14 -17.51
CA LEU A 62 7.53 22.90 -18.75
C LEU A 62 6.37 22.88 -19.76
N LEU A 63 5.54 21.84 -19.77
CA LEU A 63 4.35 21.75 -20.63
C LEU A 63 3.17 22.60 -20.15
N ASN A 64 3.24 23.16 -18.93
CA ASN A 64 2.20 23.99 -18.32
C ASN A 64 2.55 25.49 -18.29
N ILE A 65 3.56 25.92 -19.06
CA ILE A 65 3.96 27.33 -19.28
C ILE A 65 3.65 27.68 -20.74
#